data_AF-A0A257TJP2-F1
#
_entry.id   AF-A0A257TJP2-F1
#
_cell.length_a   1.000
_cell.length_b   1.000
_cell.length_c   1.000
_cell.angle_alpha   90.00
_cell.angle_beta   90.00
_cell.angle_gamma   90.00
#
_symmetry.space_group_name_H-M   'P 1'
#
loop_
_entity.id
_entity.type
_entity.pdbx_description
1 polymer ?
#
loop_
_entity_poly.entity_id
_entity_poly.type
_entity_poly.pdbx_seq_one_letter_code
_entity_poly.pdbx_strand_id
1 'polypeptide(L)'
;GARYSYLPRLKEGKELTTSAVGLLCRMYTGWPVERPALQKGISYLAQEGPSLLGEHANIYYNYYATQVMHHNGGERWHVWNERMRDFLVATQATQGHESGSWYVGGGQARKGGRLYVTAMAIMTLEVYYRHLPLYR
;
A
#
# COMPACT_ATOMS: atom_id res chain seq x y z
N GLY A 1 -12.34 11.05 8.57
CA GLY A 1 -11.62 12.16 7.92
C GLY A 1 -10.99 11.68 6.63
N ALA A 2 -10.15 12.51 6.01
CA ALA A 2 -9.40 12.16 4.79
C ALA A 2 -7.96 11.68 5.09
N ARG A 3 -7.43 12.08 6.25
CA ARG A 3 -6.12 11.66 6.77
C ARG A 3 -6.28 11.21 8.21
N TYR A 4 -5.41 10.31 8.62
CA TYR A 4 -5.44 9.67 9.93
C TYR A 4 -4.02 9.62 10.50
N SER A 5 -3.92 9.64 11.83
CA SER A 5 -2.67 9.49 12.57
C SER A 5 -2.95 8.74 13.88
N TYR A 6 -1.93 8.08 14.45
CA TYR A 6 -2.06 7.45 15.77
C TYR A 6 -2.20 8.48 16.89
N LEU A 7 -1.54 9.64 16.76
CA LEU A 7 -1.56 10.72 17.74
C LEU A 7 -1.83 12.05 17.03
N PRO A 8 -2.66 12.94 17.61
CA PRO A 8 -3.10 14.19 16.95
C PRO A 8 -1.99 15.20 16.62
N ARG A 9 -0.77 15.04 17.15
CA ARG A 9 0.29 16.08 17.13
C ARG A 9 1.64 15.67 16.54
N LEU A 10 1.76 14.48 15.95
CA LEU A 10 2.99 14.13 15.23
C LEU A 10 2.94 14.72 13.83
N LYS A 11 3.41 15.97 13.72
CA LYS A 11 3.73 16.61 12.44
C LYS A 11 4.88 15.82 11.80
N GLU A 12 4.73 15.55 10.52
CA GLU A 12 5.77 15.08 9.58
C GLU A 12 6.01 13.56 9.54
N GLY A 13 5.58 12.95 8.42
CA GLY A 13 6.12 11.68 7.91
C GLY A 13 5.38 10.39 8.24
N LYS A 14 4.46 10.36 9.22
CA LYS A 14 3.79 9.11 9.68
C LYS A 14 2.32 8.96 9.27
N GLU A 15 1.82 9.87 8.43
CA GLU A 15 0.40 9.93 8.06
C GLU A 15 0.01 8.96 6.94
N LEU A 16 0.93 8.54 6.06
CA LEU A 16 0.58 7.75 4.87
C LEU A 16 0.01 6.37 5.24
N THR A 17 0.75 5.60 6.04
CA THR A 17 0.33 4.26 6.47
C THR A 17 -0.97 4.31 7.26
N THR A 18 -1.06 5.19 8.24
CA THR A 18 -2.25 5.32 9.09
C THR A 18 -3.44 5.85 8.29
N SER A 19 -3.22 6.73 7.32
CA SER A 19 -4.25 7.16 6.39
C SER A 19 -4.74 6.04 5.49
N ALA A 20 -3.85 5.23 4.92
CA ALA A 20 -4.24 4.06 4.12
C ALA A 20 -5.10 3.08 4.93
N VAL A 21 -4.66 2.72 6.14
CA VAL A 21 -5.44 1.86 7.05
C VAL A 21 -6.78 2.50 7.41
N GLY A 22 -6.79 3.77 7.81
CA GLY A 22 -8.00 4.48 8.22
C GLY A 22 -9.02 4.63 7.08
N LEU A 23 -8.56 4.91 5.86
CA LEU A 23 -9.40 4.97 4.67
C LEU A 23 -9.97 3.59 4.33
N LEU A 24 -9.14 2.54 4.37
CA LEU A 24 -9.58 1.17 4.14
C LEU A 24 -10.66 0.76 5.15
N CYS A 25 -10.47 1.06 6.44
CA CYS A 25 -11.51 0.85 7.46
C CYS A 25 -12.81 1.57 7.08
N ARG A 26 -12.73 2.83 6.59
CA ARG A 26 -13.94 3.55 6.16
C ARG A 26 -14.65 2.87 5.01
N MET A 27 -13.91 2.38 4.01
CA MET A 27 -14.48 1.61 2.89
C MET A 27 -15.23 0.38 3.42
N TYR A 28 -14.59 -0.42 4.28
CA TYR A 28 -15.22 -1.62 4.88
C TYR A 28 -16.39 -1.31 5.81
N THR A 29 -16.42 -0.14 6.46
CA THR A 29 -17.58 0.31 7.27
C THR A 29 -18.66 1.02 6.44
N GLY A 30 -18.63 0.88 5.11
CA GLY A 30 -19.73 1.30 4.23
C GLY A 30 -19.68 2.75 3.77
N TRP A 31 -18.52 3.42 3.80
CA TRP A 31 -18.42 4.72 3.13
C TRP A 31 -18.51 4.55 1.61
N PRO A 32 -19.39 5.31 0.92
CA PRO A 32 -19.45 5.30 -0.54
C PRO A 32 -18.18 5.92 -1.12
N VAL A 33 -17.72 5.40 -2.27
CA VAL A 33 -16.45 5.82 -2.88
C VAL A 33 -16.44 7.29 -3.26
N GLU A 34 -17.59 7.86 -3.62
CA GLU A 34 -17.79 9.26 -4.02
C GLU A 34 -17.69 10.23 -2.85
N ARG A 35 -17.70 9.74 -1.61
CA ARG A 35 -17.70 10.61 -0.43
C ARG A 35 -16.50 11.56 -0.49
N PRO A 36 -16.70 12.89 -0.39
CA PRO A 36 -15.62 13.87 -0.61
C PRO A 36 -14.40 13.65 0.30
N ALA A 37 -14.62 13.26 1.55
CA ALA A 37 -13.54 12.96 2.49
C ALA A 37 -12.73 11.72 2.09
N LEU A 38 -13.38 10.69 1.55
CA LEU A 38 -12.71 9.48 1.06
C LEU A 38 -11.90 9.80 -0.20
N GLN A 39 -12.50 10.49 -1.17
CA GLN A 39 -11.83 10.93 -2.39
C GLN A 39 -10.62 11.82 -2.13
N LYS A 40 -10.69 12.73 -1.15
CA LYS A 40 -9.54 13.53 -0.73
C LYS A 40 -8.41 12.66 -0.18
N GLY A 41 -8.74 11.62 0.58
CA GLY A 41 -7.75 10.67 1.11
C GLY A 41 -7.12 9.81 0.03
N ILE A 42 -7.93 9.26 -0.88
CA ILE A 42 -7.46 8.50 -2.05
C ILE A 42 -6.58 9.36 -2.94
N SER A 43 -6.98 10.60 -3.22
CA SER A 43 -6.17 11.52 -4.03
C SER A 43 -4.82 11.80 -3.38
N TYR A 44 -4.79 11.94 -2.05
CA TYR A 44 -3.55 12.10 -1.30
C TYR A 44 -2.64 10.88 -1.45
N LEU A 45 -3.17 9.66 -1.27
CA LEU A 45 -2.39 8.45 -1.48
C LEU A 45 -1.89 8.30 -2.93
N ALA A 46 -2.71 8.67 -3.92
CA ALA A 46 -2.36 8.55 -5.33
C ALA A 46 -1.25 9.53 -5.74
N GLN A 47 -1.25 10.74 -5.18
CA GLN A 47 -0.18 11.73 -5.38
C GLN A 47 1.15 11.26 -4.82
N GLU A 48 1.13 10.61 -3.65
CA GLU A 48 2.33 10.12 -2.97
C GLU A 48 2.86 8.85 -3.63
N GLY A 49 1.96 8.00 -4.11
CA GLY A 49 2.29 6.75 -4.78
C GLY A 49 2.87 5.69 -3.83
N PRO A 50 3.38 4.58 -4.41
CA PRO A 50 4.02 3.53 -3.63
C PRO A 50 5.38 3.94 -3.08
N SER A 51 5.70 3.49 -1.86
CA SER A 51 7.01 3.71 -1.23
C SER A 51 7.94 2.51 -1.47
N LEU A 52 8.79 2.60 -2.49
CA LEU A 52 9.50 1.47 -3.09
C LEU A 52 10.94 1.26 -2.61
N LEU A 53 11.70 2.35 -2.43
CA LEU A 53 13.16 2.30 -2.26
C LEU A 53 13.67 3.27 -1.18
N GLY A 54 14.91 3.06 -0.74
CA GLY A 54 15.61 3.92 0.20
C GLY A 54 15.15 3.76 1.64
N GLU A 55 15.61 4.63 2.54
CA GLU A 55 15.30 4.56 3.97
C GLU A 55 13.80 4.67 4.29
N HIS A 56 13.04 5.26 3.37
CA HIS A 56 11.60 5.47 3.48
C HIS A 56 10.76 4.34 2.89
N ALA A 57 11.38 3.32 2.27
CA ALA A 57 10.68 2.15 1.73
C ALA A 57 9.76 1.54 2.78
N ASN A 58 8.50 1.30 2.39
CA ASN A 58 7.48 0.90 3.34
C ASN A 58 6.50 -0.10 2.71
N ILE A 59 6.90 -1.38 2.71
CA ILE A 59 6.06 -2.47 2.17
C ILE A 59 4.74 -2.62 2.93
N TYR A 60 4.72 -2.25 4.22
CA TYR A 60 3.50 -2.26 5.04
C TYR A 60 2.48 -1.23 4.56
N TYR A 61 2.94 -0.01 4.29
CA TYR A 61 2.13 1.02 3.65
C TYR A 61 1.63 0.56 2.27
N ASN A 62 2.54 0.04 1.43
CA ASN A 62 2.20 -0.37 0.07
C ASN A 62 1.05 -1.37 0.05
N TYR A 63 1.05 -2.36 0.95
CA TYR A 63 -0.03 -3.33 1.04
C TYR A 63 -1.40 -2.70 1.33
N TYR A 64 -1.49 -1.84 2.36
CA TYR A 64 -2.77 -1.19 2.69
C TYR A 64 -3.22 -0.18 1.62
N ALA A 65 -2.28 0.59 1.09
CA ALA A 65 -2.59 1.55 0.04
C ALA A 65 -3.02 0.85 -1.27
N THR A 66 -2.43 -0.30 -1.60
CA THR A 66 -2.84 -1.13 -2.74
C THR A 66 -4.30 -1.59 -2.59
N GLN A 67 -4.73 -2.00 -1.40
CA GLN A 67 -6.14 -2.34 -1.16
C GLN A 67 -7.08 -1.14 -1.33
N VAL A 68 -6.69 0.05 -0.83
CA VAL A 68 -7.48 1.28 -1.02
C VAL A 68 -7.60 1.63 -2.50
N MET A 69 -6.49 1.56 -3.25
CA MET A 69 -6.50 1.85 -4.68
C MET A 69 -7.30 0.82 -5.46
N HIS A 70 -7.18 -0.47 -5.13
CA HIS A 70 -7.96 -1.53 -5.73
C HIS A 70 -9.46 -1.29 -5.56
N HIS A 71 -9.89 -0.98 -4.32
CA HIS A 71 -11.30 -0.67 -4.06
C HIS A 71 -11.75 0.63 -4.73
N ASN A 72 -10.89 1.65 -4.84
CA ASN A 72 -11.24 2.84 -5.62
C ASN A 72 -11.44 2.53 -7.11
N GLY A 73 -10.66 1.60 -7.66
CA GLY A 73 -10.67 1.27 -9.08
C GLY A 73 -10.26 2.43 -9.98
N GLY A 74 -10.64 2.33 -11.26
CA GLY A 74 -10.41 3.34 -12.30
C GLY A 74 -8.93 3.63 -12.57
N GLU A 75 -8.65 4.79 -13.17
CA GLU A 75 -7.31 5.16 -13.62
C GLU A 75 -6.26 5.17 -12.50
N ARG A 76 -6.63 5.64 -11.31
CA ARG A 76 -5.73 5.67 -10.15
C ARG A 76 -5.29 4.27 -9.73
N TRP A 77 -6.18 3.28 -9.86
CA TRP A 77 -5.83 1.88 -9.62
C TRP A 77 -4.84 1.37 -10.68
N HIS A 78 -5.10 1.62 -11.95
CA HIS A 78 -4.23 1.16 -13.04
C HIS A 78 -2.80 1.68 -12.89
N VAL A 79 -2.64 3.00 -12.71
CA VAL A 79 -1.34 3.64 -12.50
C VAL A 79 -0.63 3.10 -11.25
N TRP A 80 -1.37 2.91 -10.15
CA TRP A 80 -0.79 2.36 -8.92
C TRP A 80 -0.32 0.91 -9.10
N ASN A 81 -1.20 0.08 -9.65
CA ASN A 81 -0.98 -1.35 -9.77
C ASN A 81 0.16 -1.68 -10.72
N GLU A 82 0.24 -1.01 -11.88
CA GLU A 82 1.37 -1.18 -12.81
C GLU A 82 2.69 -0.89 -12.10
N ARG A 83 2.79 0.26 -11.42
CA ARG A 83 4.01 0.64 -10.71
C ARG A 83 4.37 -0.33 -9.59
N MET A 84 3.41 -0.80 -8.78
CA MET A 84 3.69 -1.75 -7.70
C MET A 84 4.03 -3.14 -8.22
N ARG A 85 3.22 -3.68 -9.13
CA ARG A 85 3.40 -5.02 -9.70
C ARG A 85 4.75 -5.12 -10.40
N ASP A 86 5.05 -4.18 -11.29
CA ASP A 86 6.26 -4.24 -12.09
C ASP A 86 7.51 -4.07 -11.22
N PHE A 87 7.44 -3.22 -10.19
CA PHE A 87 8.50 -3.12 -9.19
C PHE A 87 8.74 -4.45 -8.46
N LEU A 88 7.68 -5.10 -7.96
CA LEU A 88 7.85 -6.37 -7.25
C LEU A 88 8.36 -7.46 -8.18
N VAL A 89 7.83 -7.58 -9.40
CA VAL A 89 8.34 -8.57 -10.37
C VAL A 89 9.81 -8.32 -10.69
N ALA A 90 10.20 -7.07 -10.95
CA ALA A 90 11.58 -6.73 -11.31
C ALA A 90 12.59 -6.88 -10.16
N THR A 91 12.12 -6.82 -8.90
CA THR A 91 12.99 -6.86 -7.70
C THR A 91 12.97 -8.20 -6.97
N GLN A 92 12.24 -9.19 -7.46
CA GLN A 92 12.28 -10.54 -6.91
C GLN A 92 13.69 -11.13 -7.09
N ALA A 93 14.25 -11.68 -6.03
CA ALA A 93 15.53 -12.37 -6.12
C ALA A 93 15.40 -13.60 -7.01
N THR A 94 16.38 -13.83 -7.88
CA THR A 94 16.37 -14.93 -8.87
C THR A 94 17.53 -15.92 -8.69
N GLN A 95 18.41 -15.68 -7.71
CA GLN A 95 19.65 -16.43 -7.55
C GLN A 95 19.79 -16.99 -6.13
N GLY A 96 20.41 -18.17 -6.04
CA GLY A 96 20.76 -18.82 -4.78
C GLY A 96 19.54 -19.17 -3.91
N HIS A 97 19.79 -19.29 -2.61
CA HIS A 97 18.78 -19.64 -1.60
C HIS A 97 17.69 -18.58 -1.41
N GLU A 98 17.90 -17.37 -1.94
CA GLU A 98 16.95 -16.26 -1.83
C GLU A 98 15.97 -16.21 -3.00
N SER A 99 16.13 -17.09 -4.01
CA SER A 99 15.29 -17.10 -5.19
C SER A 99 13.80 -17.18 -4.83
N GLY A 100 12.99 -16.31 -5.44
CA GLY A 100 11.55 -16.17 -5.18
C GLY A 100 11.18 -15.21 -4.04
N SER A 101 12.16 -14.67 -3.31
CA SER A 101 11.93 -13.78 -2.17
C SER A 101 12.18 -12.30 -2.49
N TRP A 102 11.76 -11.42 -1.58
CA TRP A 102 12.02 -9.98 -1.65
C TRP A 102 12.79 -9.47 -0.46
N TYR A 103 13.73 -8.56 -0.73
CA TYR A 103 14.36 -7.75 0.30
C TYR A 103 14.64 -6.36 -0.25
N VAL A 104 13.61 -5.51 -0.21
CA VAL A 104 13.72 -4.09 -0.54
C VAL A 104 14.14 -3.35 0.72
N GLY A 105 15.40 -2.90 0.75
CA GLY A 105 16.01 -2.30 1.95
C GLY A 105 15.29 -1.05 2.44
N GLY A 106 15.46 -0.72 3.73
CA GLY A 106 14.88 0.46 4.38
C GLY A 106 13.79 0.15 5.41
N GLY A 107 13.55 1.08 6.35
CA GLY A 107 12.45 1.05 7.31
C GLY A 107 12.13 -0.32 7.96
N GLN A 108 10.94 -0.85 7.66
CA GLN A 108 10.38 -2.08 8.23
C GLN A 108 11.11 -3.36 7.79
N ALA A 109 11.76 -3.34 6.63
CA ALA A 109 12.58 -4.48 6.18
C ALA A 109 13.71 -4.78 7.16
N ARG A 110 14.21 -3.75 7.87
CA ARG A 110 15.25 -3.88 8.90
C ARG A 110 14.77 -4.60 10.18
N LYS A 111 13.47 -4.53 10.49
CA LYS A 111 12.88 -5.17 11.68
C LYS A 111 12.32 -6.55 11.38
N GLY A 112 11.59 -6.68 10.27
CA GLY A 112 10.92 -7.93 9.89
C GLY A 112 11.78 -8.88 9.04
N GLY A 113 12.85 -8.38 8.44
CA GLY A 113 13.73 -9.16 7.57
C GLY A 113 13.07 -9.62 6.27
N ARG A 114 13.79 -10.45 5.51
CA ARG A 114 13.39 -10.98 4.19
C ARG A 114 12.06 -11.73 4.25
N LEU A 115 11.81 -12.52 5.29
CA LEU A 115 10.56 -13.29 5.42
C LEU A 115 9.33 -12.38 5.46
N TYR A 116 9.36 -11.35 6.32
CA TYR A 116 8.28 -10.38 6.43
C TYR A 116 8.05 -9.65 5.10
N VAL A 117 9.12 -9.15 4.49
CA VAL A 117 9.03 -8.40 3.22
C VAL A 117 8.45 -9.30 2.12
N THR A 118 8.85 -10.56 2.07
CA THR A 118 8.34 -11.55 1.11
C THR A 118 6.85 -11.80 1.31
N ALA A 119 6.40 -12.06 2.55
CA ALA A 119 4.98 -12.25 2.83
C ALA A 119 4.14 -11.03 2.43
N MET A 120 4.62 -9.83 2.74
CA MET A 120 3.95 -8.58 2.39
C MET A 120 3.92 -8.34 0.87
N ALA A 121 5.00 -8.66 0.15
CA ALA A 121 5.06 -8.56 -1.31
C ALA A 121 4.04 -9.51 -1.97
N ILE A 122 3.98 -10.77 -1.52
CA ILE A 122 3.01 -11.75 -2.00
C ILE A 122 1.58 -11.26 -1.75
N MET A 123 1.25 -10.87 -0.51
CA MET A 123 -0.08 -10.35 -0.20
C MET A 123 -0.44 -9.11 -1.02
N THR A 124 0.54 -8.28 -1.39
CA THR A 124 0.32 -7.12 -2.25
C THR A 124 0.00 -7.52 -3.69
N LEU A 125 0.71 -8.52 -4.24
CA LEU A 125 0.44 -9.06 -5.57
C LEU A 125 -0.90 -9.78 -5.66
N GLU A 126 -1.41 -10.29 -4.53
CA GLU A 126 -2.68 -11.02 -4.46
C GLU A 126 -3.92 -10.13 -4.26
N VAL A 127 -3.76 -8.83 -4.02
CA VAL A 127 -4.87 -7.93 -3.60
C VAL A 127 -6.08 -8.04 -4.53
N TYR A 128 -5.87 -7.98 -5.84
CA TYR A 128 -6.92 -7.99 -6.85
C TYR A 128 -7.45 -9.39 -7.21
N TYR A 129 -6.84 -10.45 -6.69
CA TYR A 129 -7.39 -11.81 -6.76
C TYR A 129 -8.16 -12.18 -5.49
N ARG A 130 -7.74 -11.63 -4.34
CA ARG A 130 -8.25 -12.00 -3.01
C ARG A 130 -9.40 -11.12 -2.53
N HIS A 131 -9.37 -9.82 -2.84
CA HIS A 131 -10.37 -8.88 -2.36
C HIS A 131 -11.35 -8.55 -3.47
N LEU A 132 -12.59 -9.03 -3.34
CA LEU A 132 -13.66 -8.64 -4.27
C LEU A 132 -13.89 -7.12 -4.19
N PRO A 133 -14.20 -6.45 -5.31
CA PRO A 133 -14.53 -5.02 -5.31
C PRO A 133 -15.65 -4.70 -4.33
N LEU A 134 -15.42 -3.73 -3.44
CA LEU A 134 -16.43 -3.28 -2.46
C LEU A 134 -17.54 -2.46 -3.09
N TYR A 135 -17.26 -1.81 -4.22
CA TYR A 135 -18.19 -0.95 -4.94
C TYR A 135 -18.59 -1.61 -6.25
N ARG A 136 -19.88 -1.52 -6.59
CA ARG A 136 -20.48 -2.03 -7.84
C ARG A 136 -21.12 -0.89 -8.60
#